data_AF-A0A521SQR7-F1
#
_entry.id   AF-A0A521SQR7-F1
#
_cell.length_a   1.000
_cell.length_b   1.000
_cell.length_c   1.000
_cell.angle_alpha   90.00
_cell.angle_beta   90.00
_cell.angle_gamma   90.00
#
_symmetry.space_group_name_H-M   'P 1'
#
loop_
_entity.id
_entity.type
_entity.pdbx_description
1 polymer ?
#
loop_
_entity_poly.entity_id
_entity_poly.type
_entity_poly.pdbx_seq_one_letter_code
_entity_poly.pdbx_strand_id
1 'polypeptide(L)'
;LTYFPKVNGTVVSVEGEKVIVNLGKEKGISKGVLLTVYREKEPFYHPITGVPLGRFEEEVGTVEVEQIESDHLQARSITPGESIRAGDGVRISAARIPVGITSLSPDGPDFLTTELVSALSETGRFRIDSLPPKSGIGDALNRKNLYLIQLTTSKDEGRFLMKLEIQNTQTGQALSEMSVQIVQSDESDLILEHLQYQLFERQQSQIK
;
A
#
# COMPACT_ATOMS: atom_id res chain seq x y z
N LEU A 1 -3.33 -10.70 2.31
CA LEU A 1 -2.76 -9.35 2.10
C LEU A 1 -3.90 -8.40 1.71
N THR A 2 -4.52 -7.71 2.66
CA THR A 2 -5.54 -6.70 2.33
C THR A 2 -5.15 -5.35 2.91
N TYR A 3 -3.89 -4.95 2.75
CA TYR A 3 -3.44 -3.62 3.19
C TYR A 3 -3.93 -2.50 2.27
N PHE A 4 -4.25 -2.83 1.01
CA PHE A 4 -4.70 -1.87 0.00
C PHE A 4 -6.05 -2.31 -0.60
N PRO A 5 -7.17 -2.29 0.14
CA PRO A 5 -8.47 -2.62 -0.44
C PRO A 5 -8.87 -1.62 -1.55
N LYS A 6 -9.86 -1.96 -2.38
CA LYS A 6 -10.50 -0.96 -3.26
C LYS A 6 -11.63 -0.33 -2.45
N VAL A 7 -11.44 0.91 -2.02
CA VAL A 7 -12.39 1.63 -1.16
C VAL A 7 -12.62 3.03 -1.69
N ASN A 8 -13.86 3.48 -1.58
CA ASN A 8 -14.28 4.85 -1.84
C ASN A 8 -15.09 5.32 -0.65
N GLY A 9 -14.82 6.54 -0.20
CA GLY A 9 -15.51 7.23 0.89
C GLY A 9 -15.58 8.72 0.63
N THR A 10 -15.92 9.46 1.67
CA THR A 10 -16.18 10.90 1.64
C THR A 10 -15.66 11.53 2.92
N VAL A 11 -15.03 12.70 2.78
CA VAL A 11 -14.61 13.53 3.92
C VAL A 11 -15.86 14.05 4.64
N VAL A 12 -15.98 13.72 5.92
CA VAL A 12 -17.09 14.16 6.78
C VAL A 12 -16.77 15.52 7.41
N SER A 13 -15.55 15.69 7.90
CA SER A 13 -15.08 16.95 8.50
C SER A 13 -13.57 17.10 8.38
N VAL A 14 -13.11 18.34 8.49
CA VAL A 14 -11.69 18.72 8.50
C VAL A 14 -11.47 19.70 9.64
N GLU A 15 -10.50 19.40 10.50
CA GLU A 15 -10.10 20.21 11.66
C GLU A 15 -8.58 20.35 11.66
N GLY A 16 -8.07 21.45 11.08
CA GLY A 16 -6.64 21.61 10.84
C GLY A 16 -6.12 20.51 9.91
N GLU A 17 -5.15 19.71 10.37
CA GLU A 17 -4.62 18.56 9.63
C GLU A 17 -5.47 17.29 9.79
N LYS A 18 -6.42 17.27 10.72
CA LYS A 18 -7.24 16.09 11.01
C LYS A 18 -8.42 16.01 10.04
N VAL A 19 -8.57 14.86 9.40
CA VAL A 19 -9.62 14.57 8.41
C VAL A 19 -10.41 13.35 8.86
N ILE A 20 -11.73 13.49 8.97
CA ILE A 20 -12.63 12.38 9.26
C ILE A 20 -13.23 11.86 7.94
N VAL A 21 -13.18 10.55 7.73
CA VAL A 21 -13.70 9.91 6.51
C VAL A 21 -14.69 8.82 6.91
N ASN A 22 -15.82 8.70 6.20
CA ASN A 22 -16.87 7.71 6.44
C ASN A 22 -16.51 6.28 5.97
N LEU A 23 -15.32 5.81 6.34
CA LEU A 23 -14.81 4.48 6.04
C LEU A 23 -14.54 3.74 7.36
N GLY A 24 -15.31 2.69 7.64
CA GLY A 24 -15.16 1.87 8.83
C GLY A 24 -14.22 0.68 8.66
N LYS A 25 -14.02 -0.05 9.77
CA LYS A 25 -13.17 -1.26 9.84
C LYS A 25 -13.56 -2.34 8.84
N GLU A 26 -14.83 -2.44 8.46
CA GLU A 26 -15.34 -3.46 7.54
C GLU A 26 -14.72 -3.36 6.13
N LYS A 27 -14.11 -2.22 5.81
CA LYS A 27 -13.45 -1.99 4.52
C LYS A 27 -12.04 -2.56 4.43
N GLY A 28 -11.49 -3.11 5.53
CA GLY A 28 -10.16 -3.72 5.56
C GLY A 28 -9.01 -2.74 5.35
N ILE A 29 -9.22 -1.45 5.64
CA ILE A 29 -8.17 -0.42 5.58
C ILE A 29 -7.22 -0.61 6.77
N SER A 30 -5.95 -0.26 6.61
CA SER A 30 -4.94 -0.33 7.66
C SER A 30 -4.40 1.06 8.01
N LYS A 31 -3.90 1.20 9.24
CA LYS A 31 -3.17 2.40 9.68
C LYS A 31 -1.92 2.61 8.79
N GLY A 32 -1.57 3.86 8.52
CA GLY A 32 -0.45 4.25 7.64
C GLY A 32 -0.79 4.26 6.14
N VAL A 33 -1.93 3.71 5.74
CA VAL A 33 -2.34 3.73 4.33
C VAL A 33 -2.61 5.16 3.88
N LEU A 34 -2.09 5.51 2.70
CA LEU A 34 -2.37 6.76 2.01
C LEU A 34 -3.65 6.67 1.19
N LEU A 35 -4.53 7.65 1.40
CA LEU A 35 -5.75 7.85 0.64
C LEU A 35 -5.64 9.12 -0.20
N THR A 36 -5.97 9.02 -1.48
CA THR A 36 -6.10 10.16 -2.37
C THR A 36 -7.46 10.83 -2.14
N VAL A 37 -7.43 12.13 -1.89
CA VAL A 37 -8.62 12.97 -1.76
C VAL A 37 -8.84 13.70 -3.08
N TYR A 38 -10.06 13.63 -3.59
CA TYR A 38 -10.45 14.23 -4.87
C TYR A 38 -11.75 15.00 -4.74
N ARG A 39 -11.93 15.97 -5.64
CA ARG A 39 -13.14 16.78 -5.72
C ARG A 39 -13.80 16.57 -7.07
N GLU A 40 -15.06 16.16 -7.04
CA GLU A 40 -15.89 16.10 -8.24
C GLU A 40 -16.18 17.53 -8.75
N LYS A 41 -15.96 17.73 -10.04
CA LYS A 41 -16.25 18.95 -10.78
C LYS A 41 -17.48 18.75 -11.67
N GLU A 42 -17.66 19.68 -12.61
CA GLU A 42 -18.75 19.68 -13.56
C GLU A 42 -18.80 18.38 -14.37
N PRO A 43 -20.01 17.90 -14.71
CA PRO A 43 -20.17 16.79 -15.63
C PRO A 43 -19.64 17.18 -17.01
N PHE A 44 -18.97 16.24 -17.68
CA PHE A 44 -18.51 16.41 -19.05
C PHE A 44 -19.35 15.59 -20.01
N TYR A 45 -19.61 16.17 -21.18
CA TYR A 45 -20.56 15.66 -22.14
C TYR A 45 -19.84 15.28 -23.44
N HIS A 46 -20.37 14.28 -24.14
CA HIS A 46 -19.90 13.96 -25.47
C HIS A 46 -20.17 15.15 -26.41
N PRO A 47 -19.15 15.67 -27.13
CA PRO A 47 -19.26 16.94 -27.85
C PRO A 47 -20.30 16.92 -28.98
N ILE A 48 -20.66 15.72 -29.46
CA ILE A 48 -21.62 15.55 -30.57
C ILE A 48 -23.01 15.13 -30.07
N THR A 49 -23.09 14.29 -29.02
CA THR A 49 -24.36 13.66 -28.61
C THR A 49 -24.98 14.32 -27.39
N GLY A 50 -24.22 15.15 -26.65
CA GLY A 50 -24.68 15.77 -25.41
C GLY A 50 -24.93 14.79 -24.26
N VAL A 51 -24.58 13.50 -24.44
CA VAL A 51 -24.73 12.48 -23.39
C VAL A 51 -23.68 12.72 -22.30
N PRO A 52 -24.06 12.70 -21.00
CA PRO A 52 -23.09 12.80 -19.91
C PRO A 52 -22.16 11.59 -19.93
N LEU A 53 -20.85 11.85 -20.05
CA LEU A 53 -19.81 10.82 -20.06
C LEU A 53 -19.21 10.59 -18.67
N GLY A 54 -19.42 11.52 -17.74
CA GLY A 54 -18.93 11.42 -16.37
C GLY A 54 -18.77 12.78 -15.72
N ARG A 55 -18.04 12.83 -14.62
CA ARG A 55 -17.61 14.05 -13.94
C ARG A 55 -16.10 14.16 -13.98
N PHE A 56 -15.59 15.37 -14.13
CA PHE A 56 -14.16 15.60 -13.92
C PHE A 56 -13.84 15.43 -12.44
N GLU A 57 -12.68 14.83 -12.14
CA GLU A 57 -12.14 14.74 -10.78
C GLU A 57 -10.85 15.54 -10.73
N GLU A 58 -10.69 16.34 -9.67
CA GLU A 58 -9.43 17.00 -9.35
C GLU A 58 -8.87 16.37 -8.09
N GLU A 59 -7.60 15.94 -8.13
CA GLU A 59 -6.88 15.52 -6.93
C GLU A 59 -6.57 16.75 -6.08
N VAL A 60 -7.16 16.82 -4.89
CA VAL A 60 -7.01 17.97 -3.99
C VAL A 60 -5.99 17.70 -2.89
N GLY A 61 -5.69 16.45 -2.57
CA GLY A 61 -4.67 16.13 -1.59
C GLY A 61 -4.53 14.64 -1.30
N THR A 62 -3.67 14.33 -0.34
CA THR A 62 -3.49 12.98 0.20
C THR A 62 -3.61 13.05 1.72
N VAL A 63 -4.19 12.00 2.31
CA VAL A 63 -4.29 11.82 3.77
C VAL A 63 -3.72 10.46 4.18
N GLU A 64 -3.07 10.38 5.34
CA GLU A 64 -2.58 9.14 5.94
C GLU A 64 -3.53 8.66 7.05
N VAL A 65 -3.96 7.40 7.00
CA VAL A 65 -4.84 6.83 8.03
C VAL A 65 -4.12 6.70 9.37
N GLU A 66 -4.67 7.29 10.43
CA GLU A 66 -4.09 7.24 11.78
C GLU A 66 -4.83 6.25 12.69
N GLN A 67 -6.15 6.27 12.62
CA GLN A 67 -7.03 5.49 13.49
C GLN A 67 -8.27 5.07 12.73
N ILE A 68 -8.74 3.85 12.98
CA ILE A 68 -9.90 3.28 12.31
C ILE A 68 -10.90 2.88 13.39
N GLU A 69 -12.11 3.40 13.29
CA GLU A 69 -13.25 3.10 14.14
C GLU A 69 -14.24 2.19 13.41
N SER A 70 -15.33 1.81 14.08
CA SER A 70 -16.34 0.90 13.51
C SER A 70 -16.93 1.39 12.19
N ASP A 71 -17.20 2.68 12.06
CA ASP A 71 -17.97 3.29 10.97
C ASP A 71 -17.24 4.43 10.24
N HIS A 72 -16.11 4.88 10.79
CA HIS A 72 -15.31 5.96 10.24
C HIS A 72 -13.82 5.74 10.53
N LEU A 73 -12.98 6.56 9.90
CA LEU A 73 -11.56 6.63 10.21
C LEU A 73 -11.13 8.08 10.40
N GLN A 74 -10.04 8.23 11.15
CA GLN A 74 -9.33 9.49 11.32
C GLN A 74 -8.03 9.40 10.51
N ALA A 75 -7.78 10.42 9.71
CA ALA A 75 -6.59 10.53 8.89
C ALA A 75 -5.94 11.91 9.08
N ARG A 76 -4.64 12.00 8.80
CA ARG A 76 -3.88 13.24 8.81
C ARG A 76 -3.61 13.70 7.37
N SER A 77 -3.86 14.96 7.07
CA SER A 77 -3.43 15.56 5.80
C SER A 77 -1.91 15.61 5.73
N ILE A 78 -1.36 15.06 4.65
CA ILE A 78 0.09 15.06 4.37
C ILE A 78 0.46 16.03 3.24
N THR A 79 -0.54 16.55 2.53
CA THR A 79 -0.35 17.61 1.53
C THR A 79 -0.28 18.97 2.22
N PRO A 80 0.67 19.86 1.86
CA PRO A 80 0.72 21.21 2.38
C PRO A 80 -0.47 22.04 1.89
N GLY A 81 -1.21 22.68 2.81
CA GLY A 81 -2.27 23.66 2.52
C GLY A 81 -3.72 23.16 2.70
N GLU A 82 -4.67 24.10 2.79
CA GLU A 82 -6.10 23.85 3.05
C GLU A 82 -6.90 23.65 1.74
N SER A 83 -6.62 22.57 1.01
CA SER A 83 -7.42 22.21 -0.17
C SER A 83 -8.58 21.27 0.15
N ILE A 84 -8.43 20.41 1.16
CA ILE A 84 -9.40 19.37 1.53
C ILE A 84 -10.54 19.97 2.34
N ARG A 85 -11.78 19.60 2.01
CA ARG A 85 -12.98 20.01 2.76
C ARG A 85 -14.01 18.89 2.86
N ALA A 86 -14.99 19.10 3.74
CA ALA A 86 -16.14 18.20 3.86
C ALA A 86 -16.87 18.05 2.51
N GLY A 87 -17.24 16.81 2.18
CA GLY A 87 -17.87 16.45 0.91
C GLY A 87 -16.89 16.04 -0.20
N ASP A 88 -15.58 16.21 -0.02
CA ASP A 88 -14.60 15.67 -0.98
C ASP A 88 -14.60 14.13 -0.94
N GLY A 89 -14.38 13.52 -2.11
CA GLY A 89 -14.26 12.07 -2.25
C GLY A 89 -12.89 11.57 -1.79
N VAL A 90 -12.85 10.35 -1.26
CA VAL A 90 -11.62 9.72 -0.77
C VAL A 90 -11.53 8.32 -1.34
N ARG A 91 -10.36 7.93 -1.84
CA ARG A 91 -10.11 6.58 -2.35
C ARG A 91 -8.67 6.12 -2.13
N ILE A 92 -8.45 4.81 -2.14
CA ILE A 92 -7.09 4.32 -2.42
C ILE A 92 -6.81 4.62 -3.89
N SER A 93 -5.62 5.19 -4.17
CA SER A 93 -5.28 5.75 -5.47
C SER A 93 -5.74 4.88 -6.65
N ALA A 94 -6.37 5.50 -7.64
CA ALA A 94 -6.78 4.85 -8.87
C ALA A 94 -5.59 4.53 -9.78
N ALA A 95 -4.45 5.21 -9.57
CA ALA A 95 -3.20 4.93 -10.27
C ALA A 95 -2.45 3.76 -9.63
N ARG A 96 -1.44 3.23 -10.34
CA ARG A 96 -0.52 2.25 -9.76
C ARG A 96 0.23 2.88 -8.59
N ILE A 97 0.28 2.19 -7.46
CA ILE A 97 0.94 2.63 -6.24
C ILE A 97 2.46 2.49 -6.44
N PRO A 98 3.24 3.58 -6.42
CA PRO A 98 4.68 3.51 -6.59
C PRO A 98 5.35 3.02 -5.31
N VAL A 99 6.15 1.96 -5.42
CA VAL A 99 6.78 1.29 -4.28
C VAL A 99 8.25 1.03 -4.59
N GLY A 100 9.12 1.50 -3.72
CA GLY A 100 10.53 1.16 -3.72
C GLY A 100 10.77 -0.15 -2.99
N ILE A 101 11.59 -1.05 -3.52
CA ILE A 101 11.96 -2.30 -2.87
C ILE A 101 13.48 -2.35 -2.72
N THR A 102 13.96 -2.64 -1.50
CA THR A 102 15.38 -2.78 -1.19
C THR A 102 15.63 -3.99 -0.29
N SER A 103 16.80 -4.61 -0.45
CA SER A 103 17.29 -5.63 0.49
C SER A 103 18.25 -4.99 1.50
N LEU A 104 18.05 -5.25 2.79
CA LEU A 104 18.98 -4.89 3.86
C LEU A 104 20.07 -5.96 4.07
N SER A 105 19.85 -7.17 3.54
CA SER A 105 20.79 -8.30 3.59
C SER A 105 21.39 -8.51 2.20
N PRO A 106 22.57 -7.93 1.88
CA PRO A 106 23.18 -8.07 0.55
C PRO A 106 23.60 -9.51 0.24
N ASP A 107 23.87 -10.32 1.26
CA ASP A 107 24.18 -11.75 1.11
C ASP A 107 22.92 -12.64 1.20
N GLY A 108 21.74 -12.01 1.25
CA GLY A 108 20.46 -12.69 1.26
C GLY A 108 20.15 -13.35 -0.08
N PRO A 109 19.16 -14.27 -0.13
CA PRO A 109 18.79 -14.91 -1.39
C PRO A 109 18.13 -13.91 -2.35
N ASP A 110 18.78 -13.62 -3.48
CA ASP A 110 18.26 -12.74 -4.55
C ASP A 110 16.91 -13.21 -5.14
N PHE A 111 16.59 -14.51 -5.01
CA PHE A 111 15.32 -15.03 -5.51
C PHE A 111 14.11 -14.48 -4.75
N LEU A 112 14.26 -14.13 -3.45
CA LEU A 112 13.13 -13.65 -2.64
C LEU A 112 12.70 -12.23 -3.03
N THR A 113 13.66 -11.37 -3.32
CA THR A 113 13.38 -10.02 -3.82
C THR A 113 12.75 -10.10 -5.23
N THR A 114 13.26 -10.99 -6.07
CA THR A 114 12.73 -11.25 -7.41
C THR A 114 11.28 -11.75 -7.36
N GLU A 115 10.99 -12.73 -6.50
CA GLU A 115 9.64 -13.28 -6.33
C GLU A 115 8.66 -12.22 -5.81
N LEU A 116 9.08 -11.41 -4.83
CA LEU A 116 8.27 -10.31 -4.33
C LEU A 116 7.96 -9.29 -5.43
N VAL A 117 8.96 -8.93 -6.24
CA VAL A 117 8.79 -8.04 -7.39
C VAL A 117 7.80 -8.64 -8.39
N SER A 118 7.90 -9.94 -8.70
CA SER A 118 6.96 -10.62 -9.61
C SER A 118 5.54 -10.61 -9.06
N ALA A 119 5.36 -11.09 -7.83
CA ALA A 119 4.04 -11.20 -7.19
C ALA A 119 3.33 -9.84 -7.09
N LEU A 120 4.04 -8.77 -6.74
CA LEU A 120 3.48 -7.41 -6.70
C LEU A 120 3.16 -6.88 -8.10
N SER A 121 4.01 -7.16 -9.09
CA SER A 121 3.79 -6.73 -10.49
C SER A 121 2.56 -7.37 -11.10
N GLU A 122 2.36 -8.67 -10.84
CA GLU A 122 1.22 -9.46 -11.34
C GLU A 122 -0.13 -8.92 -10.86
N THR A 123 -0.18 -8.28 -9.69
CA THR A 123 -1.42 -7.63 -9.23
C THR A 123 -1.88 -6.49 -10.15
N GLY A 124 -0.97 -5.92 -10.96
CA GLY A 124 -1.21 -4.76 -11.80
C GLY A 124 -1.43 -3.44 -11.05
N ARG A 125 -1.37 -3.47 -9.71
CA ARG A 125 -1.67 -2.33 -8.83
C ARG A 125 -0.46 -1.54 -8.38
N PHE A 126 0.74 -2.10 -8.51
CA PHE A 126 1.98 -1.47 -8.06
C PHE A 126 2.84 -1.06 -9.25
N ARG A 127 3.54 0.06 -9.09
CA ARG A 127 4.67 0.45 -9.94
C ARG A 127 5.92 0.24 -9.10
N ILE A 128 6.71 -0.77 -9.44
CA ILE A 128 7.82 -1.20 -8.61
C ILE A 128 9.11 -0.54 -9.09
N ASP A 129 9.84 0.05 -8.15
CA ASP A 129 11.18 0.58 -8.35
C ASP A 129 12.17 -0.25 -7.51
N SER A 130 13.01 -1.06 -8.17
CA SER A 130 14.10 -1.76 -7.49
C SER A 130 15.17 -0.76 -7.07
N LEU A 131 15.41 -0.65 -5.76
CA LEU A 131 16.39 0.24 -5.16
C LEU A 131 17.69 -0.52 -4.87
N PRO A 132 18.84 0.18 -4.84
CA PRO A 132 20.08 -0.41 -4.35
C PRO A 132 19.91 -1.06 -2.97
N PRO A 133 20.71 -2.09 -2.63
CA PRO A 133 20.70 -2.66 -1.29
C PRO A 133 20.99 -1.60 -0.23
N LYS A 134 20.35 -1.73 0.94
CA LYS A 134 20.46 -0.80 2.07
C LYS A 134 19.95 0.61 1.79
N SER A 135 19.11 0.79 0.78
CA SER A 135 18.44 2.08 0.55
C SER A 135 17.50 2.43 1.70
N GLY A 136 17.41 3.72 1.98
CA GLY A 136 16.55 4.27 3.03
C GLY A 136 15.29 4.93 2.48
N ILE A 137 14.46 5.45 3.41
CA ILE A 137 13.24 6.21 3.08
C ILE A 137 13.56 7.40 2.15
N GLY A 138 14.68 8.10 2.40
CA GLY A 138 15.10 9.24 1.57
C GLY A 138 15.34 8.88 0.10
N ASP A 139 15.93 7.72 -0.18
CA ASP A 139 16.17 7.24 -1.55
C ASP A 139 14.84 6.95 -2.28
N ALA A 140 13.92 6.30 -1.56
CA ALA A 140 12.60 5.98 -2.07
C ALA A 140 11.77 7.26 -2.34
N LEU A 141 11.81 8.20 -1.39
CA LEU A 141 11.12 9.50 -1.49
C LEU A 141 11.65 10.31 -2.68
N ASN A 142 12.97 10.38 -2.86
CA ASN A 142 13.61 11.07 -4.00
C ASN A 142 13.17 10.51 -5.36
N ARG A 143 12.85 9.22 -5.41
CA ARG A 143 12.31 8.54 -6.60
C ARG A 143 10.79 8.59 -6.70
N LYS A 144 10.12 9.36 -5.83
CA LYS A 144 8.67 9.53 -5.78
C LYS A 144 7.91 8.22 -5.51
N ASN A 145 8.52 7.31 -4.76
CA ASN A 145 7.81 6.16 -4.23
C ASN A 145 7.01 6.57 -3.00
N LEU A 146 5.77 6.08 -2.88
CA LEU A 146 4.89 6.32 -1.74
C LEU A 146 5.23 5.40 -0.57
N TYR A 147 5.69 4.19 -0.87
CA TYR A 147 6.11 3.22 0.13
C TYR A 147 7.50 2.69 -0.15
N LEU A 148 8.20 2.34 0.92
CA LEU A 148 9.43 1.58 0.90
C LEU A 148 9.14 0.19 1.50
N ILE A 149 9.48 -0.85 0.76
CA ILE A 149 9.53 -2.22 1.25
C ILE A 149 10.99 -2.59 1.51
N GLN A 150 11.31 -2.86 2.76
CA GLN A 150 12.62 -3.33 3.17
C GLN A 150 12.57 -4.82 3.47
N LEU A 151 13.42 -5.58 2.80
CA LEU A 151 13.55 -7.02 3.02
C LEU A 151 14.81 -7.29 3.84
N THR A 152 14.64 -7.87 5.02
CA THR A 152 15.75 -8.41 5.81
C THR A 152 15.67 -9.92 5.77
N THR A 153 16.78 -10.55 5.40
CA THR A 153 16.91 -12.00 5.44
C THR A 153 18.01 -12.38 6.42
N SER A 154 17.74 -13.39 7.25
CA SER A 154 18.74 -14.00 8.12
C SER A 154 18.64 -15.51 8.01
N LYS A 155 19.78 -16.19 8.22
CA LYS A 155 19.84 -17.65 8.31
C LYS A 155 20.06 -18.02 9.77
N ASP A 156 19.14 -18.79 10.32
CA ASP A 156 19.20 -19.27 11.71
C ASP A 156 18.96 -20.78 11.72
N GLU A 157 19.94 -21.56 12.20
CA GLU A 157 19.88 -23.03 12.31
C GLU A 157 19.33 -23.77 11.05
N GLY A 158 19.71 -23.34 9.85
CA GLY A 158 19.24 -23.95 8.59
C GLY A 158 17.87 -23.46 8.10
N ARG A 159 17.26 -22.51 8.81
CA ARG A 159 16.02 -21.83 8.41
C ARG A 159 16.34 -20.43 7.90
N PHE A 160 15.63 -19.99 6.87
CA PHE A 160 15.69 -18.61 6.41
C PHE A 160 14.55 -17.83 7.06
N LEU A 161 14.88 -16.82 7.86
CA LEU A 161 13.91 -15.87 8.36
C LEU A 161 13.89 -14.67 7.42
N MET A 162 12.72 -14.34 6.89
CA MET A 162 12.49 -13.14 6.11
C MET A 162 11.62 -12.20 6.93
N LYS A 163 12.10 -10.98 7.14
CA LYS A 163 11.31 -9.87 7.67
C LYS A 163 11.10 -8.86 6.55
N LEU A 164 9.85 -8.59 6.25
CA LEU A 164 9.40 -7.58 5.30
C LEU A 164 8.79 -6.44 6.09
N GLU A 165 9.31 -5.23 5.90
CA GLU A 165 8.81 -4.02 6.53
C GLU A 165 8.31 -3.06 5.46
N ILE A 166 7.09 -2.54 5.63
CA ILE A 166 6.48 -1.57 4.71
C ILE A 166 6.34 -0.25 5.45
N GLN A 167 6.91 0.82 4.90
CA GLN A 167 6.87 2.15 5.48
C GLN A 167 6.36 3.18 4.47
N ASN A 168 5.60 4.16 4.96
CA ASN A 168 5.27 5.38 4.22
C ASN A 168 6.54 6.23 4.06
N THR A 169 6.88 6.62 2.84
CA THR A 169 8.11 7.38 2.59
C THR A 169 8.05 8.84 3.02
N GLN A 170 6.85 9.40 3.19
CA GLN A 170 6.64 10.80 3.58
C GLN A 170 6.68 10.98 5.09
N THR A 171 6.10 10.04 5.84
CA THR A 171 5.98 10.13 7.31
C THR A 171 6.95 9.20 8.04
N GLY A 172 7.50 8.20 7.36
CA GLY A 172 8.29 7.12 7.95
C GLY A 172 7.45 6.12 8.75
N GLN A 173 6.13 6.27 8.77
CA GLN A 173 5.25 5.41 9.54
C GLN A 173 5.20 4.00 8.94
N ALA A 174 5.39 2.98 9.78
CA ALA A 174 5.24 1.59 9.37
C ALA A 174 3.76 1.27 9.10
N LEU A 175 3.46 0.71 7.93
CA LEU A 175 2.15 0.15 7.58
C LEU A 175 2.03 -1.29 8.08
N SER A 176 3.11 -2.06 7.94
CA SER A 176 3.12 -3.46 8.30
C SER A 176 4.54 -3.97 8.50
N GLU A 177 4.67 -4.90 9.44
CA GLU A 177 5.81 -5.78 9.60
C GLU A 177 5.32 -7.22 9.39
N MET A 178 5.92 -7.92 8.44
CA MET A 178 5.62 -9.32 8.13
C MET A 178 6.87 -10.16 8.30
N SER A 179 6.83 -11.15 9.18
CA SER A 179 7.90 -12.14 9.35
C SER A 179 7.46 -13.50 8.80
N VAL A 180 8.24 -14.06 7.87
CA VAL A 180 8.01 -15.36 7.23
C VAL A 180 9.21 -16.25 7.50
N GLN A 181 8.96 -17.48 7.98
CA GLN A 181 9.99 -18.50 8.13
C GLN A 181 9.96 -19.40 6.89
N ILE A 182 11.08 -19.52 6.19
CA ILE A 182 11.24 -20.35 5.01
C ILE A 182 12.19 -21.48 5.38
N VAL A 183 11.69 -22.72 5.29
CA VAL A 183 12.50 -23.92 5.46
C VAL A 183 13.06 -24.30 4.09
N GLN A 184 14.39 -24.40 3.98
CA GLN A 184 15.02 -24.91 2.77
C GLN A 184 14.73 -26.42 2.68
N SER A 185 14.00 -26.87 1.66
CA SER A 185 13.87 -28.31 1.38
C SER A 185 15.12 -28.78 0.64
N ASP A 186 15.72 -29.89 1.08
CA ASP A 186 16.88 -30.50 0.41
C ASP A 186 16.53 -31.06 -0.99
N GLU A 187 15.24 -31.20 -1.29
CA GLU A 187 14.73 -31.46 -2.64
C GLU A 187 14.40 -30.13 -3.31
N SER A 188 15.27 -29.73 -4.24
CA SER A 188 15.04 -28.59 -5.14
C SER A 188 13.76 -28.84 -5.95
N ASP A 189 13.01 -27.76 -6.20
CA ASP A 189 11.65 -27.64 -6.79
C ASP A 189 10.47 -27.53 -5.81
N LEU A 190 10.63 -27.91 -4.54
CA LEU A 190 9.51 -27.86 -3.55
C LEU A 190 9.38 -26.53 -2.77
N ILE A 191 10.37 -25.63 -2.84
CA ILE A 191 10.34 -24.35 -2.11
C ILE A 191 9.18 -23.45 -2.62
N LEU A 192 8.91 -23.48 -3.94
CA LEU A 192 7.84 -22.70 -4.57
C LEU A 192 6.45 -23.22 -4.21
N GLU A 193 6.24 -24.55 -4.23
CA GLU A 193 4.97 -25.16 -3.80
C GLU A 193 4.71 -24.92 -2.31
N HIS A 194 5.74 -24.99 -1.46
CA HIS A 194 5.57 -24.80 -0.02
C HIS A 194 5.26 -23.35 0.34
N LEU A 195 5.87 -22.37 -0.33
CA LEU A 195 5.53 -20.95 -0.17
C LEU A 195 4.09 -20.65 -0.63
N GLN A 196 3.68 -21.17 -1.80
CA GLN A 196 2.30 -21.01 -2.26
C GLN A 196 1.30 -21.68 -1.32
N TYR A 197 1.58 -22.90 -0.84
CA TYR A 197 0.72 -23.63 0.09
C TYR A 197 0.55 -22.89 1.43
N GLN A 198 1.64 -22.38 2.02
CA GLN A 198 1.58 -21.64 3.28
C GLN A 198 0.87 -20.29 3.15
N LEU A 199 1.04 -19.60 2.00
CA LEU A 199 0.32 -18.37 1.70
C LEU A 199 -1.19 -18.62 1.50
N PHE A 200 -1.57 -19.78 0.95
CA PHE A 200 -2.96 -20.17 0.70
C PHE A 200 -3.68 -20.71 1.95
N GLU A 201 -3.05 -21.54 2.78
CA GLU A 201 -3.60 -22.02 4.07
C GLU A 201 -3.90 -20.85 5.04
N ARG A 202 -3.09 -19.79 5.00
CA ARG A 202 -3.36 -18.56 5.76
C ARG A 202 -4.54 -17.74 5.22
N GLN A 203 -4.92 -17.88 3.95
CA GLN A 203 -6.15 -17.26 3.44
C GLN A 203 -7.40 -17.97 3.95
N GLN A 204 -7.36 -19.30 4.10
CA GLN A 204 -8.49 -20.10 4.59
C GLN A 204 -8.72 -19.92 6.09
N SER A 205 -7.65 -19.75 6.87
CA SER A 205 -7.74 -19.55 8.33
C SER A 205 -8.14 -18.13 8.75
N GLN A 206 -8.17 -17.16 7.83
CA GLN A 206 -8.66 -15.80 8.08
C GLN A 206 -10.13 -15.57 7.67
N ILE A 207 -10.82 -16.61 7.17
CA ILE A 207 -12.25 -16.57 6.78
C ILE A 207 -13.14 -17.32 7.80
N LYS A 208 -12.60 -17.68 8.98
CA LYS A 208 -13.39 -18.18 10.12
C LYS A 208 -13.37 -17.21 11.28
#